data_AF-A0A958BWR9-F1
#
_entry.id   AF-A0A958BWR9-F1
#
_cell.length_a   1.000
_cell.length_b   1.000
_cell.length_c   1.000
_cell.angle_alpha   90.00
_cell.angle_beta   90.00
_cell.angle_gamma   90.00
#
_symmetry.space_group_name_H-M   'P 1'
#
loop_
_entity.id
_entity.type
_entity.pdbx_description
1 polymer ?
#
loop_
_entity_poly.entity_id
_entity_poly.type
_entity_poly.pdbx_seq_one_letter_code
_entity_poly.pdbx_strand_id
1 'polypeptide(L)'
;MYRKNYDRILVFKHKLRLAKVALILAAALVTLFCLADGVLADPPIDPYADAVDSSSLVANDTDALGAPDNTPAVIAATLFFTSGLRLDMGDGEEGTGDLIVHYTLGAGGAAPEISFLDENKQVIATVDNGPFQVGLSGIVTATVVYTGYPERYRYVQFWSDSLALFSLDAIEATTYNPDDDGDGILNSDEDRNHDGNLDNDDSDGDTIPNYQDPDDDGDGIDTAAECPSAPCTDSDGDTVPDYLEPNNVDTDTDNAKNHADNDDDGDSILTANEDINGNGDPTD
;
A
#
# COMPACT_ATOMS: atom_id res chain seq x y z
N MET A 1 -48.26 -24.51 71.52
CA MET A 1 -48.66 -23.14 71.90
C MET A 1 -47.78 -22.13 71.17
N TYR A 2 -48.36 -21.42 70.20
CA TYR A 2 -48.10 -20.02 69.79
C TYR A 2 -46.69 -19.38 69.93
N ARG A 3 -46.03 -19.09 68.80
CA ARG A 3 -45.78 -17.74 68.22
C ARG A 3 -44.77 -17.84 67.05
N LYS A 4 -45.25 -17.69 65.80
CA LYS A 4 -45.17 -16.50 64.91
C LYS A 4 -43.75 -16.23 64.36
N ASN A 5 -43.46 -16.68 63.14
CA ASN A 5 -43.68 -15.97 61.86
C ASN A 5 -43.01 -14.58 61.79
N TYR A 6 -41.67 -14.53 61.69
CA TYR A 6 -40.94 -13.31 61.31
C TYR A 6 -39.61 -13.54 60.56
N ASP A 7 -39.45 -14.60 59.75
CA ASP A 7 -38.21 -14.74 58.94
C ASP A 7 -38.41 -15.22 57.49
N ARG A 8 -39.60 -14.98 56.92
CA ARG A 8 -39.83 -15.07 55.47
C ARG A 8 -39.92 -13.71 54.77
N ILE A 9 -39.56 -12.63 55.46
CA ILE A 9 -39.63 -11.25 54.93
C ILE A 9 -38.24 -10.63 54.71
N LEU A 10 -37.14 -11.28 55.14
CA LEU A 10 -35.78 -10.77 54.88
C LEU A 10 -35.14 -11.29 53.58
N VAL A 11 -35.75 -12.26 52.89
CA VAL A 11 -35.24 -12.78 51.60
C VAL A 11 -35.88 -12.05 50.39
N PHE A 12 -36.95 -11.28 50.60
CA PHE A 12 -37.65 -10.55 49.53
C PHE A 12 -37.15 -9.12 49.30
N LYS A 13 -36.29 -8.56 50.16
CA LYS A 13 -35.65 -7.24 49.95
C LYS A 13 -34.24 -7.30 49.36
N HIS A 14 -33.66 -8.49 49.17
CA HIS A 14 -32.37 -8.67 48.47
C HIS A 14 -32.48 -9.27 47.06
N LYS A 15 -33.66 -9.76 46.66
CA LYS A 15 -33.92 -10.19 45.27
C LYS A 15 -34.62 -9.14 44.38
N LEU A 16 -34.88 -7.94 44.91
CA LEU A 16 -35.53 -6.85 44.17
C LEU A 16 -34.60 -5.64 43.90
N ARG A 17 -33.28 -5.83 44.04
CA ARG A 17 -32.24 -4.89 43.58
C ARG A 17 -31.26 -5.50 42.57
N LEU A 18 -31.53 -6.70 42.05
CA LEU A 18 -30.82 -7.26 40.89
C LEU A 18 -31.66 -7.28 39.60
N ALA A 19 -32.99 -7.17 39.67
CA ALA A 19 -33.86 -7.11 38.48
C ALA A 19 -34.07 -5.67 37.93
N LYS A 20 -33.25 -4.71 38.36
CA LYS A 20 -33.22 -3.33 37.81
C LYS A 20 -31.82 -2.91 37.29
N VAL A 21 -30.89 -3.86 37.22
CA VAL A 21 -29.60 -3.68 36.51
C VAL A 21 -29.56 -4.55 35.24
N ALA A 22 -30.49 -5.49 35.08
CA ALA A 22 -30.66 -6.28 33.84
C ALA A 22 -31.51 -5.57 32.76
N LEU A 23 -31.61 -4.25 32.80
CA LEU A 23 -32.32 -3.44 31.80
C LEU A 23 -31.55 -2.14 31.48
N ILE A 24 -30.21 -2.21 31.49
CA ILE A 24 -29.29 -1.26 30.82
C ILE A 24 -28.07 -2.08 30.38
N LEU A 25 -28.31 -3.14 29.59
CA LEU A 25 -27.25 -3.96 28.97
C LEU A 25 -27.77 -4.73 27.75
N ALA A 26 -28.78 -4.18 27.07
CA ALA A 26 -29.35 -4.72 25.83
C ALA A 26 -29.61 -3.61 24.79
N ALA A 27 -28.82 -2.54 24.86
CA ALA A 27 -28.83 -1.43 23.88
C ALA A 27 -27.46 -0.73 23.88
N ALA A 28 -26.41 -1.52 23.63
CA ALA A 28 -25.16 -1.07 23.02
C ALA A 28 -24.85 -2.18 22.02
N LEU A 29 -25.56 -2.12 20.91
CA LEU A 29 -25.00 -1.69 19.64
C LEU A 29 -23.97 -2.73 19.18
N VAL A 30 -24.46 -3.55 18.25
CA VAL A 30 -23.69 -4.37 17.33
C VAL A 30 -22.51 -3.54 16.81
N THR A 31 -21.33 -3.78 17.36
CA THR A 31 -20.06 -3.62 16.64
C THR A 31 -19.35 -4.94 16.81
N LEU A 32 -19.62 -5.80 15.83
CA LEU A 32 -18.66 -6.63 15.13
C LEU A 32 -17.29 -6.68 15.83
N PHE A 33 -17.06 -7.72 16.63
CA PHE A 33 -15.70 -8.14 16.96
C PHE A 33 -15.42 -9.33 16.06
N CYS A 34 -15.18 -9.04 14.78
CA CYS A 34 -14.35 -9.91 13.98
C CYS A 34 -12.99 -9.96 14.67
N LEU A 35 -12.57 -11.14 15.09
CA LEU A 35 -11.15 -11.47 15.13
C LEU A 35 -10.74 -11.62 13.66
N ALA A 36 -10.61 -10.50 12.95
CA ALA A 36 -9.71 -10.43 11.83
C ALA A 36 -8.34 -10.18 12.46
N ASP A 37 -7.34 -10.96 12.09
CA ASP A 37 -5.96 -10.59 12.31
C ASP A 37 -5.83 -9.12 11.90
N GLY A 38 -5.42 -8.28 12.84
CA GLY A 38 -5.28 -6.85 12.62
C GLY A 38 -4.08 -6.60 11.73
N VAL A 39 -4.21 -6.93 10.45
CA VAL A 39 -3.61 -6.15 9.38
C VAL A 39 -4.28 -4.79 9.54
N LEU A 40 -3.54 -3.81 10.08
CA LEU A 40 -3.93 -2.42 9.89
C LEU A 40 -4.11 -2.28 8.38
N ALA A 41 -5.25 -1.78 7.92
CA ALA A 41 -5.38 -1.46 6.50
C ALA A 41 -4.14 -0.65 6.11
N ASP A 42 -3.48 -1.06 5.04
CA ASP A 42 -2.31 -0.34 4.55
C ASP A 42 -2.72 1.13 4.34
N PRO A 43 -1.81 2.06 4.65
CA PRO A 43 -2.09 3.47 4.41
C PRO A 43 -2.50 3.68 2.94
N PRO A 44 -3.26 4.75 2.65
CA PRO A 44 -3.61 5.06 1.27
C PRO A 44 -2.35 5.29 0.45
N ILE A 45 -2.31 4.72 -0.75
CA ILE A 45 -1.27 4.91 -1.75
C ILE A 45 -0.91 6.39 -1.86
N ASP A 46 0.30 6.75 -1.46
CA ASP A 46 0.76 8.13 -1.45
C ASP A 46 2.28 8.22 -1.69
N PRO A 47 2.86 9.42 -1.87
CA PRO A 47 4.28 9.54 -2.15
C PRO A 47 5.15 9.54 -0.88
N TYR A 48 4.57 9.39 0.31
CA TYR A 48 5.22 9.54 1.61
C TYR A 48 5.67 8.19 2.17
N ALA A 49 6.33 8.21 3.34
CA ALA A 49 6.74 6.97 4.00
C ALA A 49 5.66 6.46 4.94
N ASP A 50 5.42 5.15 4.88
CA ASP A 50 4.36 4.47 5.64
C ASP A 50 4.81 3.88 6.95
N ALA A 51 6.06 3.41 6.98
CA ALA A 51 6.57 2.68 8.12
C ALA A 51 8.04 2.99 8.41
N VAL A 52 8.41 2.73 9.66
CA VAL A 52 9.79 2.76 10.12
C VAL A 52 10.33 1.32 10.13
N ASP A 53 11.29 1.02 9.25
CA ASP A 53 11.96 -0.31 9.22
C ASP A 53 13.05 -0.44 10.30
N SER A 54 13.54 0.66 10.88
CA SER A 54 14.58 0.60 11.92
C SER A 54 14.54 1.74 12.94
N SER A 55 14.56 1.42 14.24
CA SER A 55 14.24 2.38 15.32
C SER A 55 15.27 2.57 16.43
N SER A 56 16.42 1.87 16.44
CA SER A 56 17.12 1.66 17.72
C SER A 56 17.64 2.91 18.45
N LEU A 57 17.69 4.07 17.80
CA LEU A 57 18.24 5.30 18.39
C LEU A 57 17.59 6.61 17.86
N VAL A 58 16.39 6.55 17.28
CA VAL A 58 15.62 7.72 16.83
C VAL A 58 14.50 7.98 17.83
N ALA A 59 14.32 9.23 18.25
CA ALA A 59 13.22 9.59 19.14
C ALA A 59 12.01 10.02 18.31
N ASN A 60 10.86 9.41 18.61
CA ASN A 60 9.61 9.58 17.88
C ASN A 60 9.82 9.36 16.37
N ASP A 61 10.39 8.22 16.02
CA ASP A 61 10.64 7.82 14.63
C ASP A 61 9.39 7.82 13.74
N THR A 62 8.24 7.44 14.31
CA THR A 62 6.94 7.47 13.61
C THR A 62 6.47 8.88 13.24
N ASP A 63 7.06 9.92 13.83
CA ASP A 63 6.74 11.32 13.50
C ASP A 63 7.32 11.73 12.12
N ALA A 64 8.06 10.84 11.43
CA ALA A 64 8.55 11.05 10.06
C ALA A 64 7.69 10.39 8.96
N LEU A 65 6.54 9.83 9.34
CA LEU A 65 5.65 9.07 8.45
C LEU A 65 4.50 9.93 7.91
N GLY A 66 4.08 9.64 6.68
CA GLY A 66 3.01 10.35 5.98
C GLY A 66 3.37 11.80 5.60
N ALA A 67 2.34 12.57 5.28
CA ALA A 67 2.47 13.96 4.85
C ALA A 67 3.06 14.86 5.96
N PRO A 68 3.84 15.91 5.60
CA PRO A 68 4.46 16.82 6.57
C PRO A 68 3.45 17.48 7.51
N ASP A 69 3.63 17.31 8.83
CA ASP A 69 2.68 17.78 9.85
C ASP A 69 3.28 18.77 10.87
N ASN A 70 4.57 19.10 10.74
CA ASN A 70 5.36 19.93 11.65
C ASN A 70 5.64 19.32 13.03
N THR A 71 5.56 18.02 13.16
CA THR A 71 6.04 17.28 14.31
C THR A 71 7.19 16.39 13.85
N PRO A 72 8.46 16.86 13.86
CA PRO A 72 9.52 16.06 13.27
C PRO A 72 10.10 15.03 14.24
N ALA A 73 10.37 13.84 13.72
CA ALA A 73 11.22 12.83 14.35
C ALA A 73 12.60 13.42 14.63
N VAL A 74 13.16 13.12 15.81
CA VAL A 74 14.48 13.61 16.20
C VAL A 74 15.51 12.49 16.11
N ILE A 75 16.40 12.61 15.13
CA ILE A 75 17.53 11.71 14.97
C ILE A 75 18.66 12.21 15.90
N ALA A 76 18.64 11.74 17.15
CA ALA A 76 19.58 12.16 18.20
C ALA A 76 20.84 11.27 18.19
N ALA A 77 21.88 11.70 17.46
CA ALA A 77 23.11 10.93 17.34
C ALA A 77 23.94 10.88 18.63
N THR A 78 23.79 9.87 19.50
CA THR A 78 24.82 9.52 20.49
C THR A 78 25.93 8.74 19.81
N LEU A 79 26.93 9.43 19.25
CA LEU A 79 28.22 8.91 18.75
C LEU A 79 28.11 7.60 17.92
N PHE A 80 28.13 7.75 16.59
CA PHE A 80 28.20 6.68 15.56
C PHE A 80 26.86 5.97 15.28
N PHE A 81 26.17 6.37 14.23
CA PHE A 81 25.01 5.66 13.69
C PHE A 81 25.38 5.04 12.34
N THR A 82 25.96 3.85 12.39
CA THR A 82 26.17 3.05 11.18
C THR A 82 24.87 2.47 10.62
N SER A 83 23.75 2.57 11.36
CA SER A 83 22.47 1.93 11.01
C SER A 83 21.33 2.90 10.67
N GLY A 84 21.44 4.20 11.00
CA GLY A 84 20.51 5.24 10.52
C GLY A 84 19.03 5.13 10.94
N LEU A 85 18.20 6.07 10.45
CA LEU A 85 16.74 5.93 10.36
C LEU A 85 16.43 5.38 8.98
N ARG A 86 15.69 4.28 8.89
CA ARG A 86 15.19 3.74 7.62
C ARG A 86 13.68 3.83 7.60
N LEU A 87 13.20 4.47 6.55
CA LEU A 87 11.79 4.60 6.23
C LEU A 87 11.47 3.68 5.06
N ASP A 88 10.27 3.13 5.13
CA ASP A 88 9.65 2.22 4.17
C ASP A 88 8.57 3.03 3.44
N MET A 89 8.61 3.03 2.11
CA MET A 89 7.76 3.87 1.26
C MET A 89 6.34 3.34 1.02
N GLY A 90 5.98 2.13 1.46
CA GLY A 90 4.75 1.42 1.01
C GLY A 90 4.90 0.44 -0.17
N ASP A 91 4.24 -0.72 -0.09
CA ASP A 91 4.34 -1.79 -1.11
C ASP A 91 3.46 -1.35 -2.26
N GLY A 92 3.97 -1.38 -3.49
CA GLY A 92 3.30 -0.64 -4.56
C GLY A 92 3.37 0.88 -4.36
N GLU A 93 4.35 1.40 -3.61
CA GLU A 93 4.59 2.85 -3.48
C GLU A 93 6.09 3.17 -3.71
N GLU A 94 6.81 2.28 -4.41
CA GLU A 94 8.24 2.48 -4.62
C GLU A 94 8.53 3.75 -5.40
N GLY A 95 9.42 4.56 -4.84
CA GLY A 95 9.86 5.79 -5.47
C GLY A 95 10.69 5.50 -6.73
N THR A 96 10.40 6.24 -7.79
CA THR A 96 11.13 6.21 -9.07
C THR A 96 11.89 7.50 -9.35
N GLY A 97 11.57 8.57 -8.61
CA GLY A 97 12.10 9.91 -8.81
C GLY A 97 12.97 10.44 -7.67
N ASP A 98 13.29 11.73 -7.75
CA ASP A 98 14.00 12.45 -6.70
C ASP A 98 13.22 12.39 -5.37
N LEU A 99 13.93 12.58 -4.26
CA LEU A 99 13.33 12.57 -2.93
C LEU A 99 13.25 14.00 -2.38
N ILE A 100 12.05 14.45 -2.02
CA ILE A 100 11.85 15.66 -1.24
C ILE A 100 11.94 15.28 0.23
N VAL A 101 12.77 16.01 0.98
CA VAL A 101 13.00 15.78 2.41
C VAL A 101 12.54 17.02 3.17
N HIS A 102 11.61 16.84 4.11
CA HIS A 102 11.12 17.88 5.02
C HIS A 102 11.87 17.79 6.34
N TYR A 103 12.75 18.75 6.64
CA TYR A 103 13.68 18.62 7.75
C TYR A 103 13.96 19.94 8.48
N THR A 104 14.55 19.81 9.67
CA THR A 104 15.23 20.90 10.37
C THR A 104 16.65 20.47 10.73
N LEU A 105 17.64 21.34 10.50
CA LEU A 105 19.05 21.07 10.82
C LEU A 105 19.63 22.15 11.73
N GLY A 106 19.99 21.75 12.95
CA GLY A 106 20.52 22.63 13.98
C GLY A 106 21.88 23.26 13.63
N ALA A 107 22.17 24.42 14.22
CA ALA A 107 23.47 25.09 14.04
C ALA A 107 24.61 24.20 14.57
N GLY A 108 25.44 23.70 13.65
CA GLY A 108 26.57 22.80 13.95
C GLY A 108 26.28 21.31 13.72
N GLY A 109 25.11 20.95 13.19
CA GLY A 109 24.83 19.59 12.72
C GLY A 109 25.54 19.30 11.39
N ALA A 110 26.02 18.07 11.23
CA ALA A 110 26.38 17.54 9.91
C ALA A 110 25.11 17.18 9.13
N ALA A 111 25.14 17.35 7.81
CA ALA A 111 24.12 16.85 6.91
C ALA A 111 24.12 15.31 6.94
N PRO A 112 22.95 14.64 6.91
CA PRO A 112 22.91 13.20 6.74
C PRO A 112 23.32 12.80 5.33
N GLU A 113 23.80 11.58 5.20
CA GLU A 113 23.89 10.86 3.94
C GLU A 113 22.62 10.03 3.77
N ILE A 114 22.21 9.83 2.52
CA ILE A 114 21.00 9.08 2.18
C ILE A 114 21.39 7.90 1.32
N SER A 115 20.90 6.72 1.68
CA SER A 115 20.91 5.54 0.84
C SER A 115 19.49 5.17 0.44
N PHE A 116 19.31 4.89 -0.85
CA PHE A 116 18.09 4.33 -1.43
C PHE A 116 18.28 2.83 -1.53
N LEU A 117 17.28 2.05 -1.13
CA LEU A 117 17.34 0.59 -1.11
C LEU A 117 16.12 -0.02 -1.80
N ASP A 118 16.35 -1.16 -2.46
CA ASP A 118 15.30 -1.98 -3.06
C ASP A 118 14.48 -2.75 -2.01
N GLU A 119 13.45 -3.48 -2.45
CA GLU A 119 12.60 -4.37 -1.63
C GLU A 119 13.42 -5.35 -0.75
N ASN A 120 14.59 -5.77 -1.23
CA ASN A 120 15.50 -6.71 -0.61
C ASN A 120 16.50 -6.02 0.34
N LYS A 121 16.32 -4.71 0.59
CA LYS A 121 17.16 -3.85 1.43
C LYS A 121 18.62 -3.80 0.95
N GLN A 122 18.86 -4.00 -0.35
CA GLN A 122 20.15 -3.73 -0.98
C GLN A 122 20.23 -2.25 -1.36
N VAL A 123 21.39 -1.64 -1.10
CA VAL A 123 21.61 -0.24 -1.50
C VAL A 123 21.77 -0.16 -3.01
N ILE A 124 20.89 0.59 -3.66
CA ILE A 124 20.88 0.82 -5.11
C ILE A 124 21.42 2.20 -5.50
N ALA A 125 21.33 3.18 -4.58
CA ALA A 125 21.98 4.48 -4.74
C ALA A 125 22.35 5.09 -3.37
N THR A 126 23.39 5.92 -3.35
CA THR A 126 23.76 6.72 -2.17
C THR A 126 24.05 8.15 -2.60
N VAL A 127 23.54 9.11 -1.83
CA VAL A 127 23.82 10.54 -1.98
C VAL A 127 24.62 11.02 -0.77
N ASP A 128 25.91 11.22 -1.01
CA ASP A 128 26.82 11.82 -0.05
C ASP A 128 26.67 13.35 -0.08
N ASN A 129 26.66 14.00 1.09
CA ASN A 129 26.57 15.46 1.20
C ASN A 129 25.37 16.06 0.43
N GLY A 130 24.17 15.57 0.72
CA GLY A 130 22.93 16.08 0.12
C GLY A 130 22.72 17.60 0.31
N PRO A 131 21.72 18.20 -0.33
CA PRO A 131 21.51 19.65 -0.40
C PRO A 131 20.95 20.27 0.90
N PHE A 132 21.38 19.76 2.04
CA PHE A 132 20.91 20.16 3.36
C PHE A 132 21.57 21.46 3.83
N GLN A 133 20.75 22.42 4.22
CA GLN A 133 21.16 23.73 4.70
C GLN A 133 21.14 23.76 6.24
N VAL A 134 22.22 24.26 6.84
CA VAL A 134 22.40 24.33 8.30
C VAL A 134 21.87 25.64 8.89
N GLY A 135 21.36 25.59 10.13
CA GLY A 135 21.09 26.79 10.93
C GLY A 135 19.84 27.57 10.51
N LEU A 136 18.90 26.91 9.83
CA LEU A 136 17.60 27.46 9.49
C LEU A 136 16.62 27.28 10.65
N SER A 137 15.64 28.18 10.74
CA SER A 137 14.58 28.12 11.74
C SER A 137 13.31 27.59 11.10
N GLY A 138 12.73 26.55 11.70
CA GLY A 138 11.55 25.86 11.16
C GLY A 138 11.92 24.79 10.14
N ILE A 139 10.90 24.04 9.71
CA ILE A 139 11.03 22.99 8.71
C ILE A 139 11.26 23.61 7.33
N VAL A 140 12.20 23.03 6.60
CA VAL A 140 12.59 23.40 5.24
C VAL A 140 12.61 22.15 4.38
N THR A 141 12.56 22.34 3.06
CA THR A 141 12.64 21.24 2.10
C THR A 141 14.00 21.19 1.41
N ALA A 142 14.46 19.98 1.11
CA ALA A 142 15.60 19.72 0.23
C ALA A 142 15.20 18.65 -0.79
N THR A 143 15.55 18.86 -2.06
CA THR A 143 15.37 17.86 -3.12
C THR A 143 16.68 17.09 -3.30
N VAL A 144 16.66 15.81 -3.01
CA VAL A 144 17.77 14.88 -3.13
C VAL A 144 17.63 14.17 -4.48
N VAL A 145 18.63 14.35 -5.34
CA VAL A 145 18.59 13.77 -6.68
C VAL A 145 18.79 12.27 -6.62
N TYR A 146 17.85 11.51 -7.16
CA TYR A 146 17.94 10.05 -7.25
C TYR A 146 18.63 9.65 -8.56
N THR A 147 19.71 8.87 -8.44
CA THR A 147 20.52 8.44 -9.61
C THR A 147 20.45 6.96 -9.89
N GLY A 148 19.59 6.21 -9.18
CA GLY A 148 19.47 4.75 -9.31
C GLY A 148 18.56 4.27 -10.43
N TYR A 149 18.00 5.18 -11.24
CA TYR A 149 17.14 4.84 -12.38
C TYR A 149 17.79 3.78 -13.31
N PRO A 150 17.04 2.76 -13.78
CA PRO A 150 15.58 2.57 -13.64
C PRO A 150 15.13 1.83 -12.38
N GLU A 151 16.03 1.48 -11.47
CA GLU A 151 15.67 0.74 -10.25
C GLU A 151 14.76 1.59 -9.36
N ARG A 152 13.72 0.98 -8.78
CA ARG A 152 12.80 1.63 -7.84
C ARG A 152 13.30 1.45 -6.41
N TYR A 153 13.10 2.45 -5.54
CA TYR A 153 13.47 2.32 -4.13
C TYR A 153 12.23 2.11 -3.25
N ARG A 154 12.27 1.03 -2.47
CA ARG A 154 11.26 0.71 -1.44
C ARG A 154 11.60 1.35 -0.10
N TYR A 155 12.89 1.52 0.18
CA TYR A 155 13.35 2.09 1.45
C TYR A 155 14.31 3.26 1.25
N VAL A 156 14.24 4.22 2.17
CA VAL A 156 15.17 5.34 2.28
C VAL A 156 15.83 5.32 3.65
N GLN A 157 17.16 5.30 3.67
CA GLN A 157 17.96 5.24 4.89
C GLN A 157 18.81 6.51 5.08
N PHE A 158 18.59 7.21 6.18
CA PHE A 158 19.35 8.38 6.62
C PHE A 158 20.43 7.95 7.61
N TRP A 159 21.69 8.25 7.33
CA TRP A 159 22.81 7.89 8.20
C TRP A 159 23.90 8.97 8.22
N SER A 160 24.86 8.85 9.14
CA SER A 160 26.01 9.77 9.19
C SER A 160 27.18 9.13 9.94
N ASP A 161 28.39 9.35 9.45
CA ASP A 161 29.64 8.96 10.11
C ASP A 161 30.06 9.94 11.24
N SER A 162 29.35 11.07 11.34
CA SER A 162 29.64 12.21 12.20
C SER A 162 28.46 12.54 13.11
N LEU A 163 28.68 13.43 14.09
CA LEU A 163 27.58 13.91 14.93
C LEU A 163 26.62 14.78 14.09
N ALA A 164 25.46 14.22 13.77
CA ALA A 164 24.35 14.93 13.15
C ALA A 164 23.23 15.13 14.18
N LEU A 165 22.71 16.36 14.27
CA LEU A 165 21.43 16.65 14.92
C LEU A 165 20.47 17.06 13.82
N PHE A 166 19.77 16.06 13.30
CA PHE A 166 18.85 16.20 12.17
C PHE A 166 17.45 15.82 12.65
N SER A 167 16.47 16.64 12.30
CA SER A 167 15.06 16.33 12.56
C SER A 167 14.34 16.18 11.23
N LEU A 168 13.58 15.11 11.09
CA LEU A 168 12.89 14.71 9.88
C LEU A 168 11.39 14.75 10.12
N ASP A 169 10.67 15.52 9.32
CA ASP A 169 9.21 15.65 9.39
C ASP A 169 8.51 14.68 8.44
N ALA A 170 9.04 14.55 7.22
CA ALA A 170 8.53 13.64 6.21
C ALA A 170 9.56 13.47 5.07
N ILE A 171 9.38 12.42 4.29
CA ILE A 171 9.98 12.26 2.97
C ILE A 171 8.89 12.05 1.93
N GLU A 172 9.12 12.51 0.70
CA GLU A 172 8.17 12.41 -0.40
C GLU A 172 8.93 12.05 -1.68
N ALA A 173 8.52 11.00 -2.39
CA ALA A 173 9.03 10.68 -3.72
C ALA A 173 8.39 11.60 -4.77
N THR A 174 9.17 12.24 -5.64
CA THR A 174 8.60 13.13 -6.68
C THR A 174 7.82 12.36 -7.75
N THR A 175 8.16 11.10 -7.95
CA THR A 175 7.45 10.14 -8.79
C THR A 175 7.56 8.76 -8.14
N TYR A 176 6.48 7.98 -8.22
CA TYR A 176 6.37 6.59 -7.78
C TYR A 176 5.42 5.88 -8.76
N ASN A 177 5.44 4.55 -8.79
CA ASN A 177 4.60 3.75 -9.68
C ASN A 177 3.74 2.81 -8.82
N PRO A 178 2.45 3.11 -8.64
CA PRO A 178 1.64 2.31 -7.75
C PRO A 178 1.20 0.96 -8.31
N ASP A 179 0.90 0.06 -7.37
CA ASP A 179 0.34 -1.30 -7.52
C ASP A 179 -0.64 -1.48 -6.34
N ASP A 180 -1.89 -1.03 -6.54
CA ASP A 180 -2.89 -0.77 -5.49
C ASP A 180 -3.48 -2.06 -4.90
N ASP A 181 -3.54 -3.15 -5.66
CA ASP A 181 -4.00 -4.48 -5.23
C ASP A 181 -2.86 -5.47 -4.92
N GLY A 182 -1.62 -5.12 -5.28
CA GLY A 182 -0.43 -5.88 -4.95
C GLY A 182 -0.27 -7.15 -5.76
N ASP A 183 -0.84 -7.22 -6.97
CA ASP A 183 -0.74 -8.37 -7.85
C ASP A 183 0.57 -8.41 -8.68
N GLY A 184 1.35 -7.33 -8.65
CA GLY A 184 2.64 -7.20 -9.32
C GLY A 184 2.57 -6.57 -10.72
N ILE A 185 1.38 -6.19 -11.18
CA ILE A 185 1.14 -5.31 -12.32
C ILE A 185 1.01 -3.88 -11.77
N LEU A 186 1.56 -2.91 -12.47
CA LEU A 186 1.44 -1.52 -12.03
C LEU A 186 0.08 -0.99 -12.46
N ASN A 187 -0.55 -0.13 -11.65
CA ASN A 187 -1.79 0.56 -12.01
C ASN A 187 -1.73 1.23 -13.41
N SER A 188 -0.55 1.71 -13.81
CA SER A 188 -0.34 2.33 -15.12
C SER A 188 -0.29 1.35 -16.29
N ASP A 189 0.05 0.09 -16.03
CA ASP A 189 0.09 -1.01 -16.99
C ASP A 189 -1.29 -1.69 -17.13
N GLU A 190 -2.25 -1.35 -16.25
CA GLU A 190 -3.64 -1.84 -16.25
C GLU A 190 -4.64 -0.86 -16.90
N ASP A 191 -4.14 0.26 -17.44
CA ASP A 191 -4.88 1.16 -18.33
C ASP A 191 -5.07 0.49 -19.71
N ARG A 192 -5.95 -0.53 -19.77
CA ARG A 192 -6.18 -1.39 -20.95
C ARG A 192 -6.39 -0.56 -22.21
N ASN A 193 -7.22 0.48 -22.12
CA ASN A 193 -7.58 1.32 -23.25
C ASN A 193 -6.63 2.53 -23.49
N HIS A 194 -5.66 2.75 -22.60
CA HIS A 194 -4.65 3.82 -22.65
C HIS A 194 -5.25 5.25 -22.66
N ASP A 195 -6.40 5.47 -22.02
CA ASP A 195 -7.03 6.79 -21.90
C ASP A 195 -6.61 7.56 -20.64
N GLY A 196 -5.91 6.91 -19.72
CA GLY A 196 -5.40 7.45 -18.47
C GLY A 196 -6.44 7.52 -17.34
N ASN A 197 -7.60 6.86 -17.49
CA ASN A 197 -8.67 6.82 -16.51
C ASN A 197 -8.90 5.38 -16.01
N LEU A 198 -8.02 4.91 -15.14
CA LEU A 198 -8.04 3.56 -14.57
C LEU A 198 -9.39 3.13 -13.95
N ASP A 199 -10.20 4.07 -13.47
CA ASP A 199 -11.53 3.79 -12.89
C ASP A 199 -12.56 3.25 -13.91
N ASN A 200 -12.23 3.18 -15.21
CA ASN A 200 -13.14 2.66 -16.25
C ASN A 200 -12.70 1.34 -16.89
N ASP A 201 -11.56 0.77 -16.49
CA ASP A 201 -11.09 -0.54 -16.92
C ASP A 201 -11.50 -1.55 -15.83
N ASP A 202 -12.45 -2.43 -16.16
CA ASP A 202 -13.13 -3.39 -15.26
C ASP A 202 -13.44 -4.63 -16.12
N SER A 203 -12.51 -5.58 -16.14
CA SER A 203 -12.46 -6.69 -17.09
C SER A 203 -13.53 -7.77 -16.83
N ASP A 204 -13.87 -8.03 -15.57
CA ASP A 204 -14.89 -9.01 -15.18
C ASP A 204 -16.30 -8.38 -14.96
N GLY A 205 -16.36 -7.05 -14.87
CA GLY A 205 -17.59 -6.28 -14.72
C GLY A 205 -18.16 -6.30 -13.30
N ASP A 206 -17.35 -6.59 -12.28
CA ASP A 206 -17.79 -6.69 -10.88
C ASP A 206 -17.89 -5.33 -10.15
N THR A 207 -17.47 -4.25 -10.81
CA THR A 207 -17.39 -2.84 -10.34
C THR A 207 -16.15 -2.44 -9.54
N ILE A 208 -15.18 -3.33 -9.41
CA ILE A 208 -13.82 -3.04 -8.95
C ILE A 208 -12.97 -2.83 -10.22
N PRO A 209 -12.37 -1.66 -10.43
CA PRO A 209 -11.47 -1.47 -11.57
C PRO A 209 -10.24 -2.37 -11.42
N ASN A 210 -9.65 -2.78 -12.56
CA ASN A 210 -8.54 -3.73 -12.61
C ASN A 210 -7.42 -3.40 -11.62
N TYR A 211 -6.95 -2.13 -11.60
CA TYR A 211 -5.90 -1.68 -10.67
C TYR A 211 -6.22 -1.79 -9.17
N GLN A 212 -7.42 -2.23 -8.80
CA GLN A 212 -7.85 -2.48 -7.43
C GLN A 212 -8.39 -3.91 -7.25
N ASP A 213 -8.30 -4.76 -8.27
CA ASP A 213 -8.82 -6.11 -8.32
C ASP A 213 -7.71 -7.16 -8.54
N PRO A 214 -7.31 -7.94 -7.52
CA PRO A 214 -6.27 -8.95 -7.67
C PRO A 214 -6.68 -10.18 -8.52
N ASP A 215 -7.89 -10.23 -9.10
CA ASP A 215 -8.45 -11.29 -9.96
C ASP A 215 -9.21 -10.64 -11.13
N ASP A 216 -8.49 -9.91 -11.98
CA ASP A 216 -9.00 -8.98 -13.01
C ASP A 216 -10.09 -9.54 -13.94
N ASP A 217 -10.04 -10.84 -14.24
CA ASP A 217 -10.96 -11.52 -15.15
C ASP A 217 -12.07 -12.31 -14.40
N GLY A 218 -12.03 -12.32 -13.07
CA GLY A 218 -12.99 -12.92 -12.18
C GLY A 218 -13.08 -14.44 -12.28
N ASP A 219 -12.04 -15.11 -12.78
CA ASP A 219 -12.01 -16.55 -12.99
C ASP A 219 -11.65 -17.35 -11.71
N GLY A 220 -11.13 -16.66 -10.69
CA GLY A 220 -10.73 -17.22 -9.40
C GLY A 220 -9.28 -17.70 -9.36
N ILE A 221 -8.45 -17.23 -10.29
CA ILE A 221 -7.00 -17.39 -10.32
C ILE A 221 -6.40 -15.98 -10.24
N ASP A 222 -5.80 -15.63 -9.11
CA ASP A 222 -5.20 -14.30 -8.92
C ASP A 222 -4.34 -13.84 -10.12
N THR A 223 -4.49 -12.59 -10.55
CA THR A 223 -3.75 -11.96 -11.65
C THR A 223 -2.24 -12.21 -11.56
N ALA A 224 -1.68 -12.11 -10.34
CA ALA A 224 -0.28 -12.41 -10.03
C ALA A 224 0.18 -13.83 -10.42
N ALA A 225 -0.72 -14.80 -10.39
CA ALA A 225 -0.45 -16.20 -10.75
C ALA A 225 -0.46 -16.42 -12.27
N GLU A 226 -1.22 -15.60 -13.00
CA GLU A 226 -1.38 -15.62 -14.45
C GLU A 226 -0.30 -14.79 -15.14
N CYS A 227 0.13 -13.69 -14.50
CA CYS A 227 1.29 -12.90 -14.85
C CYS A 227 2.44 -13.01 -13.81
N PRO A 228 3.09 -14.18 -13.65
CA PRO A 228 4.17 -14.34 -12.67
C PRO A 228 5.45 -13.57 -13.04
N SER A 229 5.53 -13.02 -14.25
CA SER A 229 6.63 -12.17 -14.69
C SER A 229 6.24 -11.36 -15.92
N ALA A 230 6.42 -10.04 -15.87
CA ALA A 230 6.29 -9.18 -17.03
C ALA A 230 7.39 -9.47 -18.11
N PRO A 231 7.06 -9.36 -19.42
CA PRO A 231 5.72 -9.12 -19.96
C PRO A 231 4.81 -10.33 -19.74
N CYS A 232 3.54 -10.06 -19.42
CA CYS A 232 2.51 -11.07 -19.20
C CYS A 232 2.28 -11.92 -20.45
N THR A 233 1.74 -13.12 -20.26
CA THR A 233 1.46 -14.04 -21.36
C THR A 233 0.24 -13.54 -22.15
N ASP A 234 0.28 -13.78 -23.46
CA ASP A 234 -0.80 -13.60 -24.43
C ASP A 234 -0.72 -14.88 -25.30
N SER A 235 -1.58 -15.85 -24.98
CA SER A 235 -1.46 -17.24 -25.40
C SER A 235 -2.01 -17.48 -26.81
N ASP A 236 -2.96 -16.66 -27.25
CA ASP A 236 -3.62 -16.76 -28.55
C ASP A 236 -3.11 -15.70 -29.57
N GLY A 237 -2.44 -14.64 -29.07
CA GLY A 237 -1.80 -13.57 -29.84
C GLY A 237 -2.74 -12.44 -30.22
N ASP A 238 -3.82 -12.23 -29.47
CA ASP A 238 -4.85 -11.24 -29.79
C ASP A 238 -4.60 -9.83 -29.23
N THR A 239 -3.51 -9.66 -28.48
CA THR A 239 -3.06 -8.43 -27.78
C THR A 239 -3.73 -8.15 -26.44
N VAL A 240 -4.67 -8.98 -26.02
CA VAL A 240 -5.17 -9.05 -24.65
C VAL A 240 -4.27 -10.00 -23.87
N PRO A 241 -3.76 -9.60 -22.69
CA PRO A 241 -3.03 -10.53 -21.83
C PRO A 241 -3.95 -11.59 -21.20
N ASP A 242 -3.42 -12.80 -21.00
CA ASP A 242 -4.15 -13.94 -20.42
C ASP A 242 -4.80 -13.63 -19.05
N TYR A 243 -4.26 -12.68 -18.28
CA TYR A 243 -4.80 -12.32 -16.96
C TYR A 243 -6.07 -11.45 -17.02
N LEU A 244 -6.42 -10.96 -18.22
CA LEU A 244 -7.66 -10.24 -18.48
C LEU A 244 -8.71 -11.13 -19.17
N GLU A 245 -8.47 -12.45 -19.22
CA GLU A 245 -9.24 -13.40 -20.01
C GLU A 245 -9.55 -14.69 -19.24
N PRO A 246 -10.82 -14.99 -18.95
CA PRO A 246 -11.20 -16.10 -18.09
C PRO A 246 -10.56 -17.45 -18.48
N ASN A 247 -9.61 -17.89 -17.67
CA ASN A 247 -8.83 -19.11 -17.87
C ASN A 247 -9.68 -20.40 -17.85
N ASN A 248 -10.85 -20.33 -17.23
CA ASN A 248 -11.77 -21.44 -17.08
C ASN A 248 -12.98 -21.43 -18.05
N VAL A 249 -13.16 -20.39 -18.86
CA VAL A 249 -14.30 -20.23 -19.79
C VAL A 249 -13.93 -20.69 -21.20
N ASP A 250 -14.89 -21.33 -21.88
CA ASP A 250 -14.82 -21.81 -23.26
C ASP A 250 -16.16 -21.40 -23.90
N THR A 251 -16.17 -20.25 -24.57
CA THR A 251 -17.39 -19.55 -24.99
C THR A 251 -18.06 -20.22 -26.19
N ASP A 252 -17.29 -20.61 -27.21
CA ASP A 252 -17.81 -21.25 -28.44
C ASP A 252 -17.95 -22.79 -28.35
N THR A 253 -17.39 -23.41 -27.30
CA THR A 253 -17.37 -24.85 -27.00
C THR A 253 -16.52 -25.72 -27.92
N ASP A 254 -15.45 -25.18 -28.50
CA ASP A 254 -14.54 -25.90 -29.38
C ASP A 254 -13.38 -26.64 -28.66
N ASN A 255 -13.29 -26.48 -27.33
CA ASN A 255 -12.27 -26.98 -26.40
C ASN A 255 -10.98 -26.15 -26.29
N ALA A 256 -10.90 -24.96 -26.88
CA ALA A 256 -10.00 -23.91 -26.46
C ALA A 256 -10.64 -23.10 -25.30
N LYS A 257 -9.81 -22.43 -24.52
CA LYS A 257 -10.26 -21.52 -23.46
C LYS A 257 -10.05 -20.11 -23.97
N ASN A 258 -10.85 -19.15 -23.53
CA ASN A 258 -10.84 -17.79 -24.09
C ASN A 258 -9.40 -17.21 -24.21
N HIS A 259 -8.61 -17.21 -23.13
CA HIS A 259 -7.19 -16.80 -23.16
C HIS A 259 -6.28 -17.49 -24.20
N ALA A 260 -6.70 -18.63 -24.74
CA ALA A 260 -5.93 -19.45 -25.67
C ALA A 260 -6.69 -19.73 -26.97
N ASP A 261 -7.77 -19.00 -27.23
CA ASP A 261 -8.65 -19.16 -28.38
C ASP A 261 -8.76 -17.87 -29.17
N ASN A 262 -8.30 -17.90 -30.41
CA ASN A 262 -8.19 -16.70 -31.24
C ASN A 262 -9.44 -16.38 -32.07
N ASP A 263 -10.56 -17.03 -31.77
CA ASP A 263 -11.93 -16.90 -32.32
C ASP A 263 -12.89 -17.40 -31.22
N ASP A 264 -12.78 -16.84 -30.01
CA ASP A 264 -13.40 -17.35 -28.77
C ASP A 264 -14.93 -17.36 -28.78
N ASP A 265 -15.56 -16.62 -29.70
CA ASP A 265 -17.01 -16.62 -29.94
C ASP A 265 -17.46 -17.48 -31.16
N GLY A 266 -16.50 -17.94 -31.97
CA GLY A 266 -16.68 -18.82 -33.12
C GLY A 266 -17.37 -18.18 -34.33
N ASP A 267 -17.35 -16.85 -34.46
CA ASP A 267 -17.96 -16.13 -35.59
C ASP A 267 -17.08 -16.08 -36.86
N SER A 268 -15.82 -16.53 -36.76
CA SER A 268 -14.78 -16.55 -37.81
C SER A 268 -14.11 -15.22 -38.12
N ILE A 269 -14.32 -14.19 -37.29
CA ILE A 269 -13.40 -13.09 -37.08
C ILE A 269 -12.34 -13.58 -36.08
N LEU A 270 -11.17 -12.93 -36.03
CA LEU A 270 -10.21 -13.29 -34.98
C LEU A 270 -10.42 -12.28 -33.86
N THR A 271 -10.36 -12.71 -32.61
CA THR A 271 -10.49 -11.87 -31.40
C THR A 271 -9.66 -10.58 -31.50
N ALA A 272 -8.43 -10.70 -32.03
CA ALA A 272 -7.51 -9.58 -32.33
C ALA A 272 -8.05 -8.49 -33.29
N ASN A 273 -9.15 -8.76 -33.99
CA ASN A 273 -9.80 -7.88 -34.97
C ASN A 273 -11.24 -7.52 -34.57
N GLU A 274 -11.70 -7.88 -33.38
CA GLU A 274 -13.07 -7.65 -32.89
C GLU A 274 -13.21 -6.29 -32.22
N ASP A 275 -12.15 -5.79 -31.57
CA ASP A 275 -12.08 -4.42 -31.02
C ASP A 275 -11.91 -3.33 -32.11
N ILE A 276 -12.78 -3.33 -33.11
CA ILE A 276 -12.86 -2.30 -34.17
C ILE A 276 -13.29 -0.95 -33.58
N ASN A 277 -13.97 -0.98 -32.44
CA ASN A 277 -14.62 0.18 -31.85
C ASN A 277 -13.75 0.85 -30.76
N GLY A 278 -12.71 0.18 -30.28
CA GLY A 278 -11.73 0.68 -29.31
C GLY A 278 -12.28 0.73 -27.90
N ASN A 279 -13.25 -0.13 -27.57
CA ASN A 279 -13.79 -0.31 -26.21
C ASN A 279 -13.03 -1.38 -25.43
N GLY A 280 -12.08 -2.09 -26.08
CA GLY A 280 -11.34 -3.15 -25.45
C GLY A 280 -12.19 -4.36 -25.09
N ASP A 281 -13.37 -4.53 -25.69
CA ASP A 281 -14.21 -5.72 -25.51
C ASP A 281 -13.79 -6.75 -26.59
N PRO A 282 -13.19 -7.88 -26.20
CA PRO A 282 -12.77 -8.91 -27.13
C PRO A 282 -13.94 -9.79 -27.60
N THR A 283 -15.18 -9.57 -27.15
CA THR A 283 -16.35 -10.41 -27.48
C THR A 283 -17.27 -9.84 -28.58
N ASP A 284 -16.76 -8.84 -29.32
CA ASP A 284 -17.49 -7.91 -30.21
C ASP A 284 -17.96 -8.49 -31.57
#